data_AF-A0A522AS26-F1
#
_entry.id   AF-A0A522AS26-F1
#
_cell.length_a   1.000
_cell.length_b   1.000
_cell.length_c   1.000
_cell.angle_alpha   90.00
_cell.angle_beta   90.00
_cell.angle_gamma   90.00
#
_symmetry.space_group_name_H-M   'P 1'
#
loop_
_entity.id
_entity.type
_entity.pdbx_description
1 polymer ?
#
loop_
_entity_poly.entity_id
_entity_poly.type
_entity_poly.pdbx_seq_one_letter_code
_entity_poly.pdbx_strand_id
1 'polypeptide(L)'
;MTRRKHTPWSALVCACACALLFGGHASARAEPAFQLAVTAAFAPDGRLWRLRSDGHQVYADHSDDFGTTFSKPVPVNTEPQPLAVSVEERAGIAFAGDTVHVVYPVAAGAGTARLFH
;
A
#
# COMPACT_ATOMS: atom_id res chain seq x y z
N MET A 1 -81.26 8.57 22.43
CA MET A 1 -80.40 8.30 23.61
C MET A 1 -79.48 7.14 23.29
N THR A 2 -78.21 7.40 22.97
CA THR A 2 -77.05 6.55 23.32
C THR A 2 -75.76 7.26 22.89
N ARG A 3 -74.90 7.46 23.89
CA ARG A 3 -73.60 8.14 23.89
C ARG A 3 -72.51 7.20 23.34
N ARG A 4 -71.46 7.74 22.70
CA ARG A 4 -70.04 7.30 22.71
C ARG A 4 -69.32 7.96 21.52
N LYS A 5 -68.06 8.41 21.55
CA LYS A 5 -67.01 8.61 22.57
C LYS A 5 -65.96 9.47 21.85
N HIS A 6 -65.41 10.49 22.50
CA HIS A 6 -64.27 11.25 21.98
C HIS A 6 -63.01 10.38 21.98
N THR A 7 -62.20 10.50 20.94
CA THR A 7 -60.81 9.99 20.88
C THR A 7 -59.90 11.15 20.46
N PRO A 8 -58.94 11.56 21.29
CA PRO A 8 -58.00 12.63 20.96
C PRO A 8 -56.61 12.08 20.59
N TRP A 9 -55.77 13.04 20.17
CA TRP A 9 -54.34 13.11 20.41
C TRP A 9 -53.39 12.54 19.35
N SER A 10 -52.83 13.50 18.61
CA SER A 10 -51.60 13.53 17.85
C SER A 10 -50.49 12.59 18.33
N ALA A 11 -49.86 11.86 17.40
CA ALA A 11 -48.45 11.52 17.53
C ALA A 11 -47.80 11.46 16.14
N LEU A 12 -46.96 12.47 15.88
CA LEU A 12 -45.82 12.43 14.96
C LEU A 12 -45.09 11.09 15.08
N VAL A 13 -44.61 10.52 13.96
CA VAL A 13 -43.20 10.09 13.87
C VAL A 13 -42.68 10.30 12.44
N CYS A 14 -41.70 11.19 12.40
CA CYS A 14 -40.68 11.47 11.39
C CYS A 14 -40.23 10.24 10.57
N ALA A 15 -40.36 10.30 9.25
CA ALA A 15 -39.70 9.37 8.34
C ALA A 15 -39.23 10.12 7.08
N CYS A 16 -37.93 10.45 7.03
CA CYS A 16 -37.07 10.42 5.84
C CYS A 16 -35.74 11.13 6.14
N ALA A 17 -34.93 10.51 6.99
CA ALA A 17 -33.50 10.76 7.05
C ALA A 17 -32.78 9.42 6.88
N CYS A 18 -32.85 8.84 5.68
CA CYS A 18 -32.16 7.59 5.35
C CYS A 18 -31.49 7.71 3.97
N ALA A 19 -30.54 8.65 3.86
CA ALA A 19 -29.67 8.74 2.69
C ALA A 19 -28.21 9.10 3.05
N LEU A 20 -27.80 8.89 4.31
CA LEU A 20 -26.42 9.15 4.76
C LEU A 20 -25.74 7.95 5.43
N LEU A 21 -26.29 6.72 5.32
CA LEU A 21 -25.80 5.56 6.08
C LEU A 21 -25.14 4.43 5.25
N PHE A 22 -24.84 4.63 3.97
CA PHE A 22 -24.05 3.66 3.18
C PHE A 22 -22.85 4.28 2.44
N GLY A 23 -22.25 5.31 3.04
CA GLY A 23 -20.86 5.67 2.74
C GLY A 23 -19.93 4.67 3.43
N GLY A 24 -19.88 3.45 2.94
CA GLY A 24 -18.78 2.53 3.27
C GLY A 24 -17.49 3.23 2.85
N HIS A 25 -16.77 3.80 3.81
CA HIS A 25 -15.42 4.24 3.57
C HIS A 25 -14.67 2.96 3.25
N ALA A 26 -14.38 2.74 1.96
CA ALA A 26 -13.44 1.72 1.55
C ALA A 26 -12.24 1.91 2.48
N SER A 27 -12.02 0.93 3.36
CA SER A 27 -10.90 0.93 4.27
C SER A 27 -9.70 0.75 3.35
N ALA A 28 -9.18 1.88 2.86
CA ALA A 28 -7.91 1.93 2.19
C ALA A 28 -6.94 1.41 3.25
N ARG A 29 -6.61 0.12 3.15
CA ARG A 29 -5.59 -0.50 3.98
C ARG A 29 -4.39 0.42 3.88
N ALA A 30 -3.94 0.94 5.03
CA ALA A 30 -2.79 1.83 5.06
C ALA A 30 -1.64 1.12 4.36
N GLU A 31 -1.26 1.60 3.18
CA GLU A 31 -0.05 1.15 2.52
C GLU A 31 1.14 1.64 3.35
N PRO A 32 2.23 0.87 3.45
CA PRO A 32 3.46 1.34 4.09
C PRO A 32 3.88 2.70 3.51
N ALA A 33 4.37 3.59 4.36
CA ALA A 33 4.93 4.85 3.89
C ALA A 33 6.27 4.58 3.20
N PHE A 34 6.27 4.58 1.88
CA PHE A 34 7.48 4.32 1.09
C PHE A 34 8.26 5.60 0.81
N GLN A 35 9.58 5.46 0.71
CA GLN A 35 10.46 6.51 0.20
C GLN A 35 10.24 6.72 -1.32
N LEU A 36 10.58 7.90 -1.82
CA LEU A 36 10.33 8.31 -3.21
C LEU A 36 11.14 7.52 -4.25
N ALA A 37 12.18 6.80 -3.84
CA ALA A 37 12.97 5.97 -4.75
C ALA A 37 12.20 4.69 -5.11
N VAL A 38 11.64 4.68 -6.32
CA VAL A 38 10.88 3.56 -6.89
C VAL A 38 11.58 3.08 -8.14
N THR A 39 11.65 1.76 -8.30
CA THR A 39 12.08 1.12 -9.55
C THR A 39 10.93 0.31 -10.11
N ALA A 40 10.68 0.41 -11.42
CA ALA A 40 9.68 -0.41 -12.08
C ALA A 40 10.19 -0.89 -13.44
N ALA A 41 9.81 -2.10 -13.82
CA ALA A 41 10.19 -2.71 -15.10
C ALA A 41 9.15 -3.76 -15.52
N PHE A 42 8.96 -3.89 -16.83
CA PHE A 42 8.16 -4.97 -17.39
C PHE A 42 8.98 -6.27 -17.44
N ALA A 43 8.40 -7.35 -16.93
CA ALA A 43 8.93 -8.69 -17.11
C ALA A 43 8.60 -9.23 -18.51
N PRO A 44 9.25 -10.33 -18.97
CA PRO A 44 8.99 -10.92 -20.29
C PRO A 44 7.54 -11.38 -20.51
N ASP A 45 6.81 -11.66 -19.42
CA ASP A 45 5.39 -12.02 -19.43
C ASP A 45 4.44 -10.82 -19.60
N GLY A 46 4.97 -9.60 -19.66
CA GLY A 46 4.21 -8.35 -19.79
C GLY A 46 3.73 -7.76 -18.46
N ARG A 47 4.01 -8.39 -17.33
CA ARG A 47 3.67 -7.88 -16.00
C ARG A 47 4.59 -6.72 -15.61
N LEU A 48 4.01 -5.63 -15.09
CA LEU A 48 4.79 -4.52 -14.54
C LEU A 48 5.17 -4.85 -13.09
N TRP A 49 6.45 -5.06 -12.84
CA TRP A 49 6.97 -5.19 -11.48
C TRP A 49 7.45 -3.86 -10.95
N ARG A 50 7.30 -3.66 -9.64
CA ARG A 50 7.76 -2.46 -8.94
C ARG A 50 8.43 -2.83 -7.61
N LEU A 51 9.55 -2.17 -7.33
CA LEU A 51 10.25 -2.18 -6.06
C LEU A 51 10.06 -0.85 -5.34
N ARG A 52 9.69 -0.93 -4.06
CA ARG A 52 9.57 0.21 -3.14
C ARG A 52 10.31 -0.11 -1.83
N SER A 53 10.68 0.90 -1.06
CA SER A 53 11.29 0.71 0.26
C SER A 53 10.73 1.65 1.30
N ASP A 54 10.60 1.20 2.54
CA ASP A 54 10.27 2.05 3.69
C ASP A 54 11.52 2.59 4.42
N GLY A 55 12.72 2.28 3.89
CA GLY A 55 14.02 2.61 4.48
C GLY A 55 14.66 1.46 5.28
N HIS A 56 13.90 0.41 5.59
CA HIS A 56 14.41 -0.80 6.24
C HIS A 56 14.10 -2.10 5.48
N GLN A 57 13.03 -2.10 4.71
CA GLN A 57 12.54 -3.23 3.98
C GLN A 57 12.31 -2.83 2.53
N VAL A 58 12.79 -3.65 1.61
CA VAL A 58 12.43 -3.59 0.19
C VAL A 58 11.22 -4.47 -0.03
N TYR A 59 10.26 -3.96 -0.79
CA TYR A 59 9.04 -4.65 -1.14
C TYR A 59 8.91 -4.73 -2.66
N ALA A 60 8.48 -5.89 -3.13
CA ALA A 60 8.08 -6.12 -4.51
C ALA A 60 6.56 -6.23 -4.60
N ASP A 61 5.97 -5.55 -5.56
CA ASP A 61 4.61 -5.78 -6.02
C ASP A 61 4.58 -5.79 -7.55
N HIS A 62 3.46 -6.25 -8.11
CA HIS A 62 3.28 -6.28 -9.55
C HIS A 62 1.89 -5.79 -9.95
N SER A 63 1.77 -5.40 -11.21
CA SER A 63 0.53 -4.99 -11.85
C SER A 63 0.35 -5.77 -13.15
N ASP A 64 -0.88 -6.26 -13.33
CA ASP A 64 -1.35 -6.90 -14.56
C ASP A 64 -2.11 -5.92 -15.48
N ASP A 65 -2.24 -4.66 -15.07
CA ASP A 65 -3.05 -3.62 -15.71
C ASP A 65 -2.29 -2.29 -15.91
N PHE A 66 -1.00 -2.42 -16.26
CA PHE A 66 -0.09 -1.31 -16.60
C PHE A 66 0.08 -0.25 -15.51
N GLY A 67 -0.04 -0.66 -14.24
CA GLY A 67 0.15 0.17 -13.06
C GLY A 67 -1.13 0.81 -12.53
N THR A 68 -2.31 0.39 -13.00
CA THR A 68 -3.59 0.90 -12.47
C THR A 68 -3.87 0.33 -11.09
N THR A 69 -3.63 -0.97 -10.90
CA THR A 69 -3.72 -1.68 -9.63
C THR A 69 -2.47 -2.52 -9.39
N PHE A 70 -2.16 -2.77 -8.12
CA PHE A 70 -0.99 -3.55 -7.72
C PHE A 70 -1.40 -4.67 -6.78
N SER A 71 -0.69 -5.79 -6.88
CA SER A 71 -0.78 -6.90 -5.94
C SER A 71 -0.43 -6.45 -4.51
N LYS A 72 -0.73 -7.29 -3.52
CA LYS A 72 -0.23 -7.08 -2.16
C LYS A 72 1.32 -7.07 -2.19
N PRO A 73 1.99 -6.09 -1.56
CA PRO A 73 3.45 -6.05 -1.49
C PRO A 73 4.04 -7.24 -0.72
N VAL A 74 5.15 -7.77 -1.22
CA VAL A 74 5.91 -8.88 -0.64
C VAL A 74 7.30 -8.38 -0.23
N PRO A 75 7.76 -8.60 1.02
CA PRO A 75 9.10 -8.24 1.46
C PRO A 75 10.17 -9.05 0.70
N VAL A 76 11.23 -8.37 0.24
CA VAL A 76 12.35 -8.98 -0.50
C VAL A 76 13.48 -9.42 0.43
N ASN A 77 13.94 -8.55 1.34
CA ASN A 77 14.90 -8.93 2.36
C ASN A 77 14.25 -9.75 3.48
N THR A 78 14.98 -10.72 4.05
CA THR A 78 14.45 -11.61 5.09
C THR A 78 14.17 -10.88 6.40
N GLU A 79 15.02 -9.93 6.77
CA GLU A 79 14.89 -9.12 7.99
C GLU A 79 15.01 -7.63 7.66
N PRO A 80 14.24 -6.75 8.34
CA PRO A 80 14.38 -5.31 8.21
C PRO A 80 15.79 -4.85 8.61
N GLN A 81 16.44 -4.04 7.77
CA GLN A 81 17.78 -3.51 8.01
C GLN A 81 17.93 -2.12 7.37
N PRO A 82 18.74 -1.20 7.93
CA PRO A 82 18.95 0.12 7.33
C PRO A 82 19.37 0.04 5.86
N LEU A 83 18.64 0.73 4.99
CA LEU A 83 18.93 0.83 3.57
C LEU A 83 19.46 2.23 3.22
N ALA A 84 20.46 2.30 2.35
CA ALA A 84 21.00 3.57 1.84
C ALA A 84 20.25 4.02 0.59
N VAL A 85 18.92 4.10 0.68
CA VAL A 85 18.09 4.39 -0.49
C VAL A 85 18.07 5.90 -0.78
N SER A 86 18.41 6.25 -2.02
CA SER A 86 18.27 7.59 -2.59
C SER A 86 17.76 7.51 -4.02
N VAL A 87 17.59 8.65 -4.71
CA VAL A 87 17.17 8.63 -6.12
C VAL A 87 18.29 8.11 -7.04
N GLU A 88 19.54 8.31 -6.65
CA GLU A 88 20.75 7.76 -7.29
C GLU A 88 20.98 6.29 -6.89
N GLU A 89 20.81 5.96 -5.61
CA GLU A 89 21.03 4.63 -5.05
C GLU A 89 19.69 3.95 -4.74
N ARG A 90 19.01 3.48 -5.80
CA ARG A 90 17.73 2.77 -5.71
C ARG A 90 17.89 1.27 -5.89
N ALA A 91 16.93 0.51 -5.39
CA ALA A 91 16.87 -0.93 -5.66
C ALA A 91 16.74 -1.19 -7.17
N GLY A 92 17.43 -2.20 -7.69
CA GLY A 92 17.37 -2.64 -9.09
C GLY A 92 16.62 -3.96 -9.23
N ILE A 93 15.97 -4.14 -10.38
CA ILE A 93 15.29 -5.39 -10.76
C ILE A 93 15.76 -5.84 -12.13
N ALA A 94 15.96 -7.15 -12.30
CA ALA A 94 16.27 -7.78 -13.58
C ALA A 94 15.57 -9.15 -13.68
N PHE A 95 15.33 -9.60 -14.91
CA PHE A 95 14.61 -10.85 -15.19
C PHE A 95 15.49 -11.80 -16.01
N ALA A 96 15.49 -13.08 -15.64
CA ALA A 96 16.18 -14.15 -16.34
C ALA A 96 15.27 -15.39 -16.41
N GLY A 97 14.57 -15.57 -17.54
CA GLY A 97 13.47 -16.55 -17.63
C GLY A 97 12.41 -16.25 -16.57
N ASP A 98 12.06 -17.26 -15.79
CA ASP A 98 11.09 -17.14 -14.68
C ASP A 98 11.72 -16.61 -13.38
N THR A 99 13.01 -16.25 -13.38
CA THR A 99 13.72 -15.77 -12.20
C THR A 99 13.73 -14.24 -12.14
N VAL A 100 13.38 -13.69 -10.98
CA VAL A 100 13.49 -12.27 -10.66
C VAL A 100 14.74 -12.05 -9.80
N HIS A 101 15.66 -11.21 -10.26
CA HIS A 101 16.82 -10.76 -9.51
C HIS A 101 16.56 -9.36 -8.96
N VAL A 102 16.84 -9.18 -7.67
CA VAL A 102 16.73 -7.88 -6.99
C VAL A 102 18.05 -7.54 -6.35
N VAL A 103 18.50 -6.30 -6.55
CA VAL A 103 19.64 -5.71 -5.87
C VAL A 103 19.17 -4.48 -5.10
N TYR A 104 19.71 -4.24 -3.91
CA TYR A 104 19.34 -3.09 -3.10
C TYR A 104 20.52 -2.61 -2.24
N PRO A 105 20.64 -1.29 -1.99
CA PRO A 105 21.72 -0.74 -1.18
C PRO A 105 21.42 -0.94 0.31
N VAL A 106 22.31 -1.64 1.00
CA VAL A 106 22.31 -1.72 2.46
C VAL A 106 23.18 -0.59 2.98
N ALA A 107 22.71 0.14 3.99
CA ALA A 107 23.51 1.18 4.60
C ALA A 107 24.77 0.56 5.22
N ALA A 108 25.93 1.19 5.00
CA ALA A 108 27.15 0.78 5.67
C ALA A 108 26.90 0.76 7.18
N GLY A 109 27.18 -0.37 7.83
CA GLY A 109 27.07 -0.46 9.28
C GLY A 109 27.92 0.65 9.91
N ALA A 110 27.42 1.28 10.98
CA ALA A 110 28.14 2.28 11.77
C ALA A 110 29.34 1.67 12.56
N GLY A 111 30.11 0.80 11.93
CA GLY A 111 31.31 0.17 12.44
C GLY A 111 32.51 0.61 11.63
N THR A 112 33.16 1.70 12.07
CA THR A 112 34.52 2.10 11.68
C THR A 112 34.81 2.09 10.18
N ALA A 113 34.57 3.23 9.53
CA ALA A 113 35.49 3.65 8.49
C ALA A 113 36.88 3.79 9.15
N ARG A 114 37.65 2.69 9.18
CA ARG A 114 39.10 2.79 9.38
C ARG A 114 39.63 3.47 8.13
N LEU A 115 39.78 4.79 8.23
CA LEU A 115 40.70 5.52 7.37
C LEU A 115 42.05 4.82 7.53
N PHE A 116 42.49 4.14 6.48
CA PHE A 116 43.90 3.74 6.37
C PHE A 116 44.68 5.04 6.16
N HIS A 117 45.32 5.52 7.22
CA HIS A 117 46.43 6.47 7.17
C HIS A 117 47.74 5.70 7.26
#